data_AF-Q1V094-F1
#
_entry.id   AF-Q1V094-F1
#
_cell.length_a   1.000
_cell.length_b   1.000
_cell.length_c   1.000
_cell.angle_alpha   90.00
_cell.angle_beta   90.00
_cell.angle_gamma   90.00
#
_symmetry.space_group_name_H-M   'P 1'
#
loop_
_entity.id
_entity.type
_entity.pdbx_description
1 polymer ?
#
loop_
_entity_poly.entity_id
_entity_poly.type
_entity_poly.pdbx_seq_one_letter_code
_entity_poly.pdbx_strand_id
1 'polypeptide(L)'
;MKKKGHTPITRVKNPEPHVSDPEWIIWAAWADRITFEEIEQKTGKTEGEVIKIMRRSIKPVSFRLWRKRVNQKSIKHRKKFEYSRKEITSKIKKNDYL
;
A
#
# COMPACT_ATOMS: atom_id res chain seq x y z
N MET A 1 -10.95 11.63 -29.28
CA MET A 1 -9.82 12.26 -28.55
C MET A 1 -10.35 12.76 -27.21
N LYS A 2 -9.81 12.31 -26.06
CA LYS A 2 -10.29 12.75 -24.73
C LYS A 2 -10.02 14.26 -24.58
N LYS A 3 -11.08 15.05 -24.37
CA LYS A 3 -11.00 16.52 -24.18
C LYS A 3 -10.12 16.81 -22.95
N LYS A 4 -9.16 17.73 -23.08
CA LYS A 4 -8.35 18.22 -21.95
C LYS A 4 -9.29 18.92 -20.96
N GLY A 5 -9.35 18.46 -19.72
CA GLY A 5 -10.08 19.14 -18.65
C GLY A 5 -9.44 20.48 -18.29
N HIS A 6 -10.15 21.29 -17.48
CA HIS A 6 -9.71 22.61 -17.03
C HIS A 6 -8.45 22.56 -16.15
N THR A 7 -8.13 21.39 -15.60
CA THR A 7 -6.95 21.14 -14.77
C THR A 7 -5.90 20.34 -15.53
N PRO A 8 -4.60 20.64 -15.33
CA PRO A 8 -3.52 19.87 -15.91
C PRO A 8 -3.51 18.47 -15.31
N ILE A 9 -3.74 17.46 -16.14
CA ILE A 9 -3.63 16.05 -15.75
C ILE A 9 -2.16 15.64 -15.86
N THR A 10 -1.60 15.13 -14.77
CA THR A 10 -0.29 14.48 -14.79
C THR A 10 -0.35 13.25 -15.70
N ARG A 11 0.43 13.27 -16.79
CA ARG A 11 0.53 12.11 -17.71
C ARG A 11 1.39 11.04 -17.06
N VAL A 12 0.78 10.19 -16.25
CA VAL A 12 1.40 8.97 -15.74
C VAL A 12 1.18 7.82 -16.71
N LYS A 13 2.18 6.93 -16.84
CA LYS A 13 2.11 5.77 -17.74
C LYS A 13 1.02 4.77 -17.32
N ASN A 14 0.78 4.64 -16.01
CA ASN A 14 -0.28 3.81 -15.43
C ASN A 14 -1.19 4.67 -14.56
N PRO A 15 -2.38 5.10 -15.05
CA PRO A 15 -3.35 5.82 -14.26
C PRO A 15 -3.97 4.92 -13.17
N GLU A 16 -4.56 5.54 -12.15
CA GLU A 16 -5.29 4.80 -11.11
C GLU A 16 -6.50 4.08 -11.74
N PRO A 17 -6.65 2.76 -11.52
CA PRO A 17 -7.82 2.04 -11.98
C PRO A 17 -9.08 2.51 -11.25
N HIS A 18 -10.24 2.28 -11.85
CA HIS A 18 -11.51 2.61 -11.21
C HIS A 18 -11.78 1.64 -10.05
N VAL A 19 -12.34 2.14 -8.95
CA VAL A 19 -12.51 1.37 -7.69
C VAL A 19 -13.38 0.12 -7.87
N SER A 20 -14.26 0.12 -8.87
CA SER A 20 -15.12 -1.02 -9.18
C SER A 20 -14.39 -2.20 -9.86
N ASP A 21 -13.17 -1.99 -10.38
CA ASP A 21 -12.47 -3.02 -11.14
C ASP A 21 -11.63 -3.94 -10.24
N PRO A 22 -11.54 -5.26 -10.55
CA PRO A 22 -10.64 -6.17 -9.84
C PRO A 22 -9.16 -5.75 -9.88
N GLU A 23 -8.76 -5.04 -10.94
CA GLU A 23 -7.44 -4.44 -11.11
C GLU A 23 -7.12 -3.41 -10.01
N TRP A 24 -8.14 -2.77 -9.43
CA TRP A 24 -7.95 -1.85 -8.32
C TRP A 24 -7.41 -2.56 -7.08
N ILE A 25 -7.85 -3.79 -6.80
CA ILE A 25 -7.35 -4.56 -5.66
C ILE A 25 -5.87 -4.87 -5.84
N ILE A 26 -5.44 -5.21 -7.05
CA ILE A 26 -4.03 -5.49 -7.35
C ILE A 26 -3.20 -4.21 -7.21
N TRP A 27 -3.69 -3.11 -7.78
CA TRP A 27 -3.04 -1.80 -7.68
C TRP A 27 -2.91 -1.34 -6.22
N ALA A 28 -4.00 -1.40 -5.45
CA ALA A 28 -4.05 -1.01 -4.05
C ALA A 28 -3.19 -1.92 -3.15
N ALA A 29 -3.16 -3.23 -3.44
CA ALA A 29 -2.34 -4.17 -2.69
C ALA A 29 -0.82 -3.90 -2.85
N TRP A 30 -0.40 -3.41 -4.02
CA TRP A 30 0.97 -3.00 -4.31
C TRP A 30 1.33 -1.59 -3.80
N ALA A 31 0.35 -0.71 -3.63
CA ALA A 31 0.57 0.62 -3.09
C ALA A 31 0.97 0.55 -1.61
N ASP A 32 2.17 1.02 -1.29
CA ASP A 32 2.70 0.99 0.08
C ASP A 32 1.91 1.88 1.06
N ARG A 33 1.16 2.86 0.54
CA ARG A 33 0.35 3.80 1.33
C ARG A 33 -1.09 3.35 1.57
N ILE A 34 -1.50 2.20 1.07
CA ILE A 34 -2.86 1.69 1.24
C ILE A 34 -2.83 0.47 2.17
N THR A 35 -3.62 0.53 3.25
CA THR A 35 -3.72 -0.55 4.23
C THR A 35 -4.73 -1.61 3.78
N PHE A 36 -4.63 -2.82 4.34
CA PHE A 36 -5.64 -3.85 4.08
C PHE A 36 -7.02 -3.45 4.63
N GLU A 37 -7.07 -2.72 5.75
CA GLU A 37 -8.30 -2.13 6.29
C GLU A 37 -8.95 -1.16 5.31
N GLU A 38 -8.17 -0.33 4.62
CA GLU A 38 -8.70 0.62 3.64
C GLU A 38 -9.19 -0.08 2.36
N ILE A 39 -8.52 -1.16 1.96
CA ILE A 39 -9.00 -2.04 0.87
C ILE A 39 -10.31 -2.70 1.27
N GLU A 40 -10.41 -3.21 2.50
CA GLU A 40 -11.61 -3.83 3.04
C GLU A 40 -12.78 -2.83 3.11
N GLN A 41 -12.54 -1.60 3.56
CA GLN A 41 -13.58 -0.55 3.58
C GLN A 41 -14.10 -0.20 2.17
N LYS A 42 -13.23 -0.17 1.16
CA LYS A 42 -13.61 0.21 -0.21
C LYS A 42 -14.20 -0.94 -1.02
N THR A 43 -13.75 -2.18 -0.78
CA THR A 43 -14.09 -3.33 -1.63
C THR A 43 -14.82 -4.46 -0.89
N GLY A 44 -14.91 -4.38 0.43
CA GLY A 44 -15.44 -5.44 1.29
C GLY A 44 -14.54 -6.69 1.36
N LYS A 45 -13.31 -6.63 0.82
CA LYS A 45 -12.39 -7.77 0.78
C LYS A 45 -11.44 -7.77 1.97
N THR A 46 -11.49 -8.87 2.72
CA THR A 46 -10.58 -9.11 3.85
C THR A 46 -9.14 -9.29 3.36
N GLU A 47 -8.17 -9.12 4.25
CA GLU A 47 -6.75 -9.37 3.94
C GLU A 47 -6.53 -10.75 3.31
N GLY A 48 -7.18 -11.79 3.86
CA GLY A 48 -7.06 -13.15 3.37
C GLY A 48 -7.54 -13.30 1.93
N GLU A 49 -8.63 -12.62 1.55
CA GLU A 49 -9.11 -12.60 0.17
C GLU A 49 -8.17 -11.84 -0.76
N VAL A 50 -7.66 -10.68 -0.34
CA VAL A 50 -6.68 -9.92 -1.12
C VAL A 50 -5.43 -10.75 -1.37
N ILE A 51 -4.94 -11.50 -0.38
CA ILE A 51 -3.81 -12.42 -0.54
C ILE A 51 -4.12 -13.53 -1.55
N LYS A 52 -5.33 -14.10 -1.52
CA LYS A 52 -5.77 -15.14 -2.48
C LYS A 52 -5.83 -14.58 -3.91
N ILE A 53 -6.38 -13.38 -4.09
CA ILE A 53 -6.45 -12.68 -5.38
C ILE A 53 -5.03 -12.44 -5.89
N MET A 54 -4.19 -11.80 -5.09
CA MET A 54 -2.79 -11.52 -5.44
C MET A 54 -2.01 -12.79 -5.80
N ARG A 55 -2.21 -13.90 -5.07
CA ARG A 55 -1.54 -15.17 -5.38
C ARG A 55 -1.93 -15.72 -6.76
N ARG A 56 -3.18 -15.50 -7.19
CA ARG A 56 -3.69 -15.95 -8.50
C ARG A 56 -3.31 -15.00 -9.64
N SER A 57 -3.24 -13.70 -9.37
CA SER A 57 -3.07 -12.67 -10.40
C SER A 57 -1.61 -12.41 -10.82
N ILE A 58 -0.63 -12.63 -9.95
CA ILE A 58 0.78 -12.34 -10.26
C ILE A 58 1.67 -13.59 -10.20
N LYS A 59 2.83 -13.52 -10.88
CA LYS A 59 3.82 -14.60 -10.90
C LYS A 59 4.24 -14.99 -9.47
N PRO A 60 4.48 -16.28 -9.17
CA PRO A 60 4.85 -16.75 -7.82
C PRO A 60 6.06 -16.04 -7.21
N VAL A 61 7.07 -15.73 -8.02
CA VAL A 61 8.28 -15.00 -7.60
C VAL A 61 7.92 -13.58 -7.17
N SER A 62 7.13 -12.87 -7.96
CA SER A 62 6.63 -11.52 -7.64
C SER A 62 5.75 -11.52 -6.39
N PHE A 63 4.90 -12.54 -6.23
CA PHE A 63 4.08 -12.71 -5.04
C PHE A 63 4.92 -12.89 -3.78
N ARG A 64 5.99 -13.70 -3.83
CA ARG A 64 6.91 -13.88 -2.71
C ARG A 64 7.63 -12.57 -2.35
N LEU A 65 8.05 -11.78 -3.35
CA LEU A 65 8.65 -10.46 -3.12
C LEU A 65 7.65 -9.45 -2.54
N TRP A 66 6.39 -9.49 -2.98
CA TRP A 66 5.33 -8.69 -2.38
C TRP A 66 5.06 -9.10 -0.92
N ARG A 67 4.94 -10.39 -0.62
CA ARG A 67 4.79 -10.88 0.77
C ARG A 67 5.97 -10.47 1.66
N LYS A 68 7.19 -10.57 1.16
CA LYS A 68 8.39 -10.10 1.88
C LYS A 68 8.29 -8.60 2.19
N ARG A 69 7.85 -7.76 1.24
CA ARG A 69 7.69 -6.32 1.44
C ARG A 69 6.55 -5.96 2.40
N VAL A 70 5.40 -6.60 2.27
CA VAL A 70 4.27 -6.43 3.20
C VAL A 70 4.68 -6.74 4.64
N ASN A 71 5.55 -7.75 4.85
CA ASN A 71 6.01 -8.12 6.18
C ASN A 71 7.20 -7.26 6.68
N GLN A 72 8.12 -6.84 5.80
CA GLN A 72 9.35 -6.14 6.19
C GLN A 72 9.27 -4.61 6.19
N LYS A 73 8.54 -3.99 5.25
CA LYS A 73 8.68 -2.56 4.94
C LYS A 73 7.38 -1.76 5.06
N SER A 74 6.45 -2.25 5.87
CA SER A 74 5.08 -1.77 5.78
C SER A 74 4.64 -0.89 6.94
N ILE A 75 4.13 0.29 6.58
CA ILE A 75 3.33 1.20 7.40
C ILE A 75 1.93 0.57 7.70
N LYS A 76 1.63 -0.60 7.12
CA LYS A 76 0.32 -1.30 7.25
C LYS A 76 0.00 -1.78 8.67
N HIS A 77 0.94 -1.72 9.60
CA HIS A 77 0.69 -1.94 11.03
C HIS A 77 0.84 -0.64 11.81
N ARG A 78 -0.23 0.14 11.86
CA ARG A 78 -0.27 1.48 12.47
C ARG A 78 0.35 1.53 13.87
N LYS A 79 0.03 0.55 14.74
CA LYS A 79 0.59 0.44 16.09
C LYS A 79 2.11 0.22 16.11
N LYS A 80 2.64 -0.67 15.26
CA LYS A 80 4.09 -0.93 15.17
C LYS A 80 4.85 0.27 14.59
N PHE A 81 4.21 1.00 13.68
CA PHE A 81 4.74 2.22 13.11
C PHE A 81 4.81 3.37 14.13
N GLU A 82 3.78 3.58 14.93
CA GLU A 82 3.80 4.58 16.01
C GLU A 82 4.86 4.27 17.07
N TYR A 83 5.03 2.99 17.42
CA TYR A 83 6.06 2.57 18.38
C TYR A 83 7.48 2.83 17.86
N SER A 84 7.79 2.44 16.62
CA SER A 84 9.14 2.65 16.06
C SER A 84 9.49 4.14 15.93
N ARG A 85 8.51 5.00 15.59
CA ARG A 85 8.66 6.47 15.59
C ARG A 85 8.99 7.00 16.99
N LYS A 86 8.28 6.53 18.03
CA LYS A 86 8.53 6.95 19.42
C LYS A 86 9.95 6.56 19.86
N GLU A 87 10.43 5.36 19.52
CA GLU A 87 11.79 4.91 19.82
C GLU A 87 12.88 5.70 19.09
N ILE A 88 12.66 6.06 17.82
CA ILE A 88 13.61 6.91 17.07
C ILE A 88 13.70 8.29 17.73
N THR A 89 12.55 8.87 18.09
CA THR A 89 12.49 10.20 18.70
C THR A 89 13.13 10.21 20.09
N SER A 90 12.96 9.15 20.89
CA SER A 90 13.58 9.04 22.22
C SER A 90 15.10 8.86 22.14
N LYS A 91 15.61 8.09 21.16
CA LYS A 91 17.04 7.92 20.92
C LYS A 91 17.72 9.22 20.49
N ILE A 92 17.08 10.01 19.62
CA ILE A 92 17.60 11.32 19.20
C ILE A 92 17.70 12.26 20.41
N LYS A 93 16.60 12.41 21.17
CA LYS A 93 16.61 13.24 22.39
C LYS A 93 17.65 12.83 23.41
N LYS A 94 17.95 11.53 23.55
CA LYS A 94 18.92 11.03 24.53
C LYS A 94 20.38 11.33 24.12
N ASN A 95 20.64 11.46 22.83
CA ASN A 95 21.96 11.83 22.29
C ASN A 95 22.22 13.34 22.38
N ASP A 96 21.19 14.18 22.48
CA ASP A 96 21.34 15.64 22.64
C ASP A 96 21.80 16.06 24.05
N TYR A 97 21.90 15.13 25.01
CA TYR A 97 22.34 15.38 26.39
C TYR A 97 23.72 14.78 26.72
N LEU A 98 24.50 14.37 25.71
CA LEU A 98 25.90 13.94 25.85
C LEU A 98 26.85 14.96 25.23
#